data_AF-A0A5C7QF90-F1
#
_entry.id   AF-A0A5C7QF90-F1
#
_cell.length_a   1.000
_cell.length_b   1.000
_cell.length_c   1.000
_cell.angle_alpha   90.00
_cell.angle_beta   90.00
_cell.angle_gamma   90.00
#
_symmetry.space_group_name_H-M   'P 1'
#
loop_
_entity.id
_entity.type
_entity.pdbx_description
1 polymer ?
#
loop_
_entity_poly.entity_id
_entity_poly.type
_entity_poly.pdbx_seq_one_letter_code
_entity_poly.pdbx_strand_id
1 'polypeptide(L)'
;MSSKVWHAKIDGCKHMLCHGSSDPLRRPLCEACRTALYRARVIDDAQTLLFRHGKDQMVKTIEECGELIVALAKYRADGSPRSYDAVIDEIADVIIMTEQMRQLFGRVAVEERILVKLERALR
;
A
#
# COMPACT_ATOMS: atom_id res chain seq x y z
N MET A 1 5.06 -21.64 -28.59
CA MET A 1 5.53 -20.65 -27.59
C MET A 1 4.76 -20.90 -26.30
N SER A 2 5.42 -21.47 -25.29
CA SER A 2 4.79 -21.89 -24.03
C SER A 2 4.63 -20.68 -23.11
N SER A 3 3.38 -20.25 -22.89
CA SER A 3 3.06 -19.17 -21.95
C SER A 3 3.13 -19.73 -20.54
N LYS A 4 4.10 -19.28 -19.74
CA LYS A 4 4.24 -19.67 -18.33
C LYS A 4 3.07 -19.08 -17.53
N VAL A 5 2.16 -19.94 -17.10
CA VAL A 5 1.05 -19.59 -16.19
C VAL A 5 1.61 -19.48 -14.77
N TRP A 6 1.64 -18.26 -14.22
CA TRP A 6 1.98 -18.03 -12.81
C TRP A 6 0.80 -18.40 -11.93
N HIS A 7 0.86 -19.57 -11.30
CA HIS A 7 -0.09 -20.00 -10.28
C HIS A 7 0.35 -19.49 -8.90
N ALA A 8 0.10 -18.23 -8.59
CA ALA A 8 0.22 -17.75 -7.22
C ALA A 8 -1.05 -18.13 -6.44
N LYS A 9 -1.04 -19.29 -5.77
CA LYS A 9 -2.08 -19.62 -4.80
C LYS A 9 -2.02 -18.59 -3.67
N ILE A 10 -3.02 -17.71 -3.62
CA ILE A 10 -3.30 -16.92 -2.41
C ILE A 10 -4.22 -17.80 -1.55
N ASP A 11 -3.76 -18.16 -0.35
CA ASP A 11 -4.53 -18.99 0.57
C ASP A 11 -5.91 -18.37 0.83
N GLY A 12 -6.97 -19.15 0.54
CA GLY A 12 -8.37 -18.74 0.68
C GLY A 12 -9.14 -18.51 -0.62
N CYS A 13 -8.50 -18.44 -1.79
CA CYS A 13 -9.19 -18.12 -3.05
C CYS A 13 -9.53 -19.37 -3.88
N LYS A 14 -10.74 -19.93 -3.71
CA LYS A 14 -11.30 -21.00 -4.56
C LYS A 14 -11.85 -20.42 -5.88
N HIS A 15 -11.00 -20.34 -6.90
CA HIS A 15 -11.26 -20.32 -8.35
C HIS A 15 -10.39 -19.28 -9.05
N MET A 16 -9.36 -19.78 -9.73
CA MET A 16 -8.44 -19.02 -10.55
C MET A 16 -8.65 -19.49 -12.00
N LEU A 17 -9.60 -18.89 -12.70
CA LEU A 17 -9.71 -19.01 -14.15
C LEU A 17 -9.82 -17.58 -14.71
N CYS A 18 -8.71 -17.06 -15.22
CA CYS A 18 -8.67 -15.75 -15.87
C CYS A 18 -8.04 -15.91 -17.26
N HIS A 19 -8.88 -16.07 -18.28
CA HIS A 19 -8.48 -15.85 -19.67
C HIS A 19 -8.67 -14.37 -20.01
N GLY A 20 -7.67 -13.74 -20.66
CA GLY A 20 -7.95 -12.67 -21.62
C GLY A 20 -7.74 -11.19 -21.26
N SER A 21 -6.91 -10.80 -20.28
CA SER A 21 -6.48 -9.38 -20.20
C SER A 21 -5.01 -9.23 -19.81
N SER A 22 -4.29 -8.38 -20.54
CA SER A 22 -2.91 -7.96 -20.25
C SER A 22 -2.83 -6.98 -19.06
N ASP A 23 -3.97 -6.42 -18.64
CA ASP A 23 -4.10 -5.54 -17.48
C ASP A 23 -4.69 -6.32 -16.28
N PRO A 24 -3.92 -6.52 -15.18
CA PRO A 24 -4.38 -7.21 -13.97
C PRO A 24 -5.51 -6.47 -13.23
N LEU A 25 -5.65 -5.15 -13.42
CA LEU A 25 -6.62 -4.31 -12.71
C LEU A 25 -8.03 -4.38 -13.30
N ARG A 26 -8.17 -4.89 -14.53
CA ARG A 26 -9.47 -5.07 -15.22
C ARG A 26 -10.09 -6.46 -15.03
N ARG A 27 -9.48 -7.34 -14.24
CA ARG A 27 -10.01 -8.69 -14.01
C ARG A 27 -11.06 -8.67 -12.89
N PRO A 28 -12.15 -9.45 -12.98
CA PRO A 28 -13.08 -9.63 -11.88
C PRO A 28 -12.42 -10.46 -10.78
N LEU A 29 -11.60 -9.80 -9.97
CA LEU A 29 -10.94 -10.37 -8.81
C LEU A 29 -11.84 -10.18 -7.59
N CYS A 30 -11.83 -11.13 -6.65
CA CYS A 30 -12.42 -10.91 -5.33
C CYS A 30 -11.66 -9.82 -4.56
N GLU A 31 -12.27 -9.25 -3.52
CA GLU A 31 -11.66 -8.18 -2.72
C GLU A 31 -10.28 -8.54 -2.17
N ALA A 32 -10.13 -9.74 -1.61
CA ALA A 32 -8.85 -10.22 -1.09
C ALA A 32 -7.75 -10.26 -2.17
N CYS A 33 -8.07 -10.74 -3.38
CA CYS A 33 -7.14 -10.76 -4.51
C CYS A 33 -6.80 -9.36 -5.01
N ARG A 34 -7.78 -8.44 -5.03
CA ARG A 34 -7.52 -7.02 -5.36
C ARG A 34 -6.56 -6.41 -4.36
N THR A 35 -6.83 -6.55 -3.06
CA THR A 35 -5.98 -6.01 -1.99
C THR A 35 -4.56 -6.58 -2.06
N ALA A 36 -4.41 -7.88 -2.33
CA ALA A 36 -3.10 -8.51 -2.49
C ALA A 36 -2.32 -7.94 -3.68
N LEU A 37 -2.97 -7.77 -4.84
CA LEU A 37 -2.33 -7.17 -6.01
C LEU A 37 -1.97 -5.70 -5.78
N TYR A 38 -2.86 -4.93 -5.16
CA TYR A 38 -2.57 -3.53 -4.83
C TYR A 38 -1.36 -3.40 -3.91
N ARG A 39 -1.27 -4.24 -2.86
CA ARG A 39 -0.12 -4.26 -1.95
C ARG A 39 1.18 -4.60 -2.67
N ALA A 40 1.18 -5.65 -3.49
CA ALA A 40 2.36 -6.05 -4.26
C ALA A 40 2.81 -4.91 -5.19
N ARG A 41 1.87 -4.25 -5.86
CA ARG A 41 2.17 -3.13 -6.75
C ARG A 41 2.71 -1.90 -6.03
N VAL A 42 2.13 -1.53 -4.88
CA VAL A 42 2.62 -0.41 -4.07
C VAL A 42 4.09 -0.62 -3.69
N ILE A 43 4.46 -1.84 -3.32
CA ILE A 43 5.85 -2.20 -3.00
C ILE A 43 6.75 -2.02 -4.23
N ASP A 44 6.39 -2.62 -5.37
CA ASP A 44 7.23 -2.59 -6.58
C ASP A 44 7.39 -1.16 -7.13
N ASP A 45 6.29 -0.38 -7.17
CA ASP A 45 6.27 0.98 -7.70
C ASP A 45 6.94 1.98 -6.75
N ALA A 46 6.86 1.78 -5.42
CA ALA A 46 7.53 2.63 -4.44
C ALA A 46 9.06 2.62 -4.59
N GLN A 47 9.64 1.47 -4.95
CA GLN A 47 11.09 1.36 -5.20
C GLN A 47 11.53 2.23 -6.38
N THR A 48 10.69 2.26 -7.41
CA THR A 48 10.90 3.07 -8.62
C THR A 48 10.82 4.56 -8.30
N LEU A 49 9.87 4.98 -7.47
CA LEU A 49 9.73 6.37 -7.04
C LEU A 49 10.92 6.83 -6.19
N LEU A 50 11.38 6.00 -5.26
CA LEU A 50 12.55 6.30 -4.42
C LEU A 50 13.81 6.54 -5.28
N PHE A 51 14.05 5.69 -6.28
CA PHE A 51 15.19 5.85 -7.21
C PHE A 51 15.07 7.10 -8.08
N ARG A 52 13.85 7.50 -8.47
CA ARG A 52 13.60 8.67 -9.30
C ARG A 52 13.77 9.99 -8.55
N HIS A 53 13.34 10.05 -7.29
CA HIS A 53 13.19 11.31 -6.56
C HIS A 53 14.26 11.56 -5.47
N GLY A 54 15.13 10.59 -5.18
CA GLY A 54 16.35 10.83 -4.38
C GLY A 54 16.12 11.23 -2.92
N LYS A 55 17.11 11.89 -2.31
CA LYS A 55 17.25 12.12 -0.84
C LYS A 55 16.09 12.89 -0.17
N ASP A 56 15.20 13.51 -0.93
CA ASP A 56 14.11 14.33 -0.40
C ASP A 56 12.88 13.52 0.03
N GLN A 57 12.88 12.18 -0.16
CA GLN A 57 11.75 11.34 0.23
C GLN A 57 11.48 11.34 1.74
N MET A 58 12.50 11.55 2.58
CA MET A 58 12.29 11.69 4.03
C MET A 58 11.50 12.96 4.37
N VAL A 59 11.80 14.07 3.70
CA VAL A 59 11.07 15.34 3.88
C VAL A 59 9.62 15.18 3.39
N LYS A 60 9.45 14.57 2.22
CA LYS A 60 8.10 14.24 1.70
C LYS A 60 7.31 13.36 2.66
N THR A 61 7.93 12.32 3.22
CA THR A 61 7.26 11.48 4.24
C THR A 61 6.80 12.29 5.45
N ILE A 62 7.59 13.29 5.88
CA ILE A 62 7.20 14.19 6.98
C ILE A 62 6.02 15.08 6.58
N GLU A 63 6.04 15.62 5.37
CA GLU A 63 4.95 16.44 4.80
C GLU A 63 3.64 15.64 4.77
N GLU A 64 3.61 14.46 4.14
CA GLU A 64 2.38 13.64 4.05
C GLU A 64 1.85 13.21 5.43
N CYS A 65 2.75 12.93 6.40
CA CYS A 65 2.33 12.69 7.78
C CYS A 65 1.63 13.92 8.40
N GLY A 66 2.10 15.12 8.08
CA GLY A 66 1.49 16.38 8.52
C GLY A 66 0.14 16.65 7.86
N GLU A 67 0.03 16.37 6.56
CA GLU A 67 -1.22 16.51 5.81
C GLU A 67 -2.29 15.54 6.33
N LEU A 68 -1.92 14.29 6.64
CA LEU A 68 -2.81 13.33 7.31
C LEU A 68 -3.30 13.82 8.67
N ILE A 69 -2.44 14.43 9.49
CA ILE A 69 -2.85 15.01 10.78
C ILE A 69 -3.93 16.09 10.57
N VAL A 70 -3.73 16.96 9.58
CA VAL A 70 -4.69 18.04 9.25
C VAL A 70 -6.01 17.47 8.72
N ALA A 71 -5.96 16.48 7.84
CA ALA A 71 -7.15 15.83 7.28
C ALA A 71 -7.98 15.15 8.38
N LEU A 72 -7.34 14.38 9.27
CA LEU A 72 -8.01 13.74 10.41
C LEU A 72 -8.64 14.76 11.35
N ALA A 73 -7.94 15.87 11.63
CA ALA A 73 -8.48 16.93 12.48
C ALA A 73 -9.73 17.59 11.86
N LYS A 74 -9.70 17.86 10.55
CA LYS A 74 -10.85 18.39 9.81
C LYS A 74 -12.02 17.42 9.81
N TYR A 75 -11.79 16.14 9.47
CA TYR A 75 -12.84 15.13 9.47
C TYR A 75 -13.47 14.93 10.85
N ARG A 76 -12.66 14.95 11.92
CA ARG A 76 -13.17 14.92 13.29
C ARG A 76 -14.07 16.11 13.62
N ALA A 77 -13.79 17.29 13.05
CA ALA A 77 -14.52 18.51 13.34
C ALA A 77 -15.85 18.60 12.59
N ASP A 78 -15.89 18.24 11.30
CA ASP A 78 -17.06 18.45 10.44
C ASP A 78 -17.77 17.17 9.96
N GLY A 79 -17.10 16.00 10.02
CA GLY A 79 -17.64 14.71 9.57
C GLY A 79 -18.08 14.67 8.10
N SER A 80 -17.65 15.64 7.29
CA SER A 80 -18.17 15.83 5.94
C SER A 80 -17.63 14.77 4.95
N PRO A 81 -18.38 14.43 3.89
CA PRO A 81 -17.86 13.55 2.84
C PRO A 81 -16.55 14.06 2.22
N ARG A 82 -16.40 15.38 2.09
CA ARG A 82 -15.18 16.00 1.55
C ARG A 82 -13.97 15.79 2.47
N SER A 83 -14.14 15.93 3.78
CA SER A 83 -13.05 15.69 4.73
C SER A 83 -12.76 14.20 4.89
N TYR A 84 -13.76 13.33 4.70
CA TYR A 84 -13.55 11.88 4.59
C TYR A 84 -12.67 11.54 3.38
N ASP A 85 -13.00 12.05 2.19
CA ASP A 85 -12.21 11.81 0.97
C ASP A 85 -10.76 12.29 1.15
N ALA A 86 -10.57 13.47 1.76
CA ALA A 86 -9.23 13.96 2.08
C ALA A 86 -8.47 13.00 3.01
N VAL A 87 -9.11 12.44 4.04
CA VAL A 87 -8.47 11.43 4.91
C VAL A 87 -8.04 10.20 4.11
N ILE A 88 -8.85 9.74 3.15
CA ILE A 88 -8.49 8.59 2.32
C ILE A 88 -7.28 8.89 1.44
N ASP A 89 -7.22 10.07 0.82
CA ASP A 89 -6.09 10.50 0.00
C ASP A 89 -4.80 10.56 0.84
N GLU A 90 -4.84 11.24 2.00
CA GLU A 90 -3.64 11.37 2.86
C GLU A 90 -3.18 10.03 3.45
N ILE A 91 -4.11 9.09 3.72
CA ILE A 91 -3.74 7.72 4.13
C ILE A 91 -3.00 7.03 2.99
N ALA A 92 -3.46 7.18 1.74
CA ALA A 92 -2.81 6.59 0.59
C ALA A 92 -1.39 7.15 0.39
N ASP A 93 -1.23 8.47 0.51
CA ASP A 93 0.08 9.12 0.36
C ASP A 93 1.05 8.70 1.47
N VAL A 94 0.61 8.66 2.73
CA VAL A 94 1.43 8.14 3.84
C VAL A 94 1.80 6.67 3.65
N ILE A 95 0.90 5.82 3.13
CA ILE A 95 1.23 4.41 2.84
C ILE A 95 2.33 4.33 1.78
N ILE A 96 2.26 5.12 0.70
CA ILE A 96 3.28 5.12 -0.34
C ILE A 96 4.62 5.61 0.21
N MET A 97 4.62 6.73 0.94
CA MET A 97 5.84 7.31 1.52
C MET A 97 6.49 6.38 2.55
N THR A 98 5.69 5.79 3.44
CA THR A 98 6.23 4.85 4.45
C THR A 98 6.73 3.55 3.81
N GLU A 99 6.16 3.10 2.70
CA GLU A 99 6.70 1.97 1.94
C GLU A 99 8.08 2.30 1.33
N GLN A 100 8.26 3.50 0.77
CA GLN A 100 9.58 3.95 0.33
C GLN A 100 10.59 3.98 1.49
N MET A 101 10.16 4.45 2.67
CA MET A 101 11.02 4.45 3.87
C MET A 101 11.37 3.03 4.33
N ARG A 102 10.40 2.09 4.28
CA ARG A 102 10.67 0.67 4.59
C ARG A 102 11.75 0.10 3.68
N GLN A 103 11.72 0.44 2.40
CA GLN A 103 12.74 0.00 1.46
C GLN A 103 14.10 0.67 1.73
N LEU A 104 14.10 1.98 1.99
CA LEU A 104 15.30 2.75 2.29
C LEU A 104 16.03 2.26 3.55
N PHE A 105 15.28 1.95 4.62
CA PHE A 105 15.83 1.54 5.92
C PHE A 105 15.96 0.02 6.10
N GLY A 106 15.57 -0.77 5.10
CA GLY A 106 15.63 -2.23 5.12
C GLY A 106 14.28 -2.87 5.45
N ARG A 107 13.61 -3.35 4.40
CA ARG A 107 12.22 -3.84 4.49
C ARG A 107 12.04 -4.98 5.49
N VAL A 108 12.93 -5.97 5.49
CA VAL A 108 12.86 -7.14 6.37
C VAL A 108 12.96 -6.71 7.84
N ALA A 109 13.93 -5.85 8.18
CA ALA A 109 14.13 -5.36 9.54
C ALA A 109 12.90 -4.59 10.05
N VAL A 110 12.25 -3.81 9.18
CA VAL A 110 11.02 -3.10 9.56
C VAL A 110 9.84 -4.06 9.72
N GLU A 111 9.69 -5.07 8.86
CA GLU A 111 8.64 -6.10 8.96
C GLU A 111 8.74 -6.90 10.25
N GLU A 112 9.94 -7.38 10.61
CA GLU A 112 10.19 -8.05 11.88
C GLU A 112 9.79 -7.15 13.07
N ARG A 113 10.12 -5.85 12.99
CA ARG A 113 9.73 -4.91 14.04
C ARG A 113 8.24 -4.65 14.13
N ILE A 114 7.51 -4.67 13.01
CA ILE A 114 6.05 -4.55 13.00
C ILE A 114 5.43 -5.75 13.71
N LEU A 115 5.89 -6.98 13.44
CA LEU A 115 5.38 -8.18 14.08
C LEU A 115 5.53 -8.11 15.61
N VAL A 116 6.71 -7.75 16.10
CA VAL A 116 6.95 -7.57 17.54
C VAL A 116 6.03 -6.51 18.15
N LYS A 117 5.75 -5.41 17.44
CA LYS A 117 4.84 -4.36 17.91
C LYS A 117 3.38 -4.83 17.95
N LEU A 118 2.93 -5.58 16.94
CA LEU A 118 1.58 -6.14 16.89
C LEU A 118 1.35 -7.16 18.00
N GLU A 119 2.30 -8.07 18.20
CA GLU A 119 2.25 -9.04 19.30
C GLU A 119 2.14 -8.36 20.67
N ARG A 120 2.77 -7.19 20.85
CA ARG A 120 2.65 -6.41 22.08
C ARG A 120 1.27 -5.75 22.22
N ALA A 121 0.69 -5.26 21.14
CA ALA A 121 -0.60 -4.55 21.17
C ALA A 121 -1.80 -5.50 21.33
N LEU A 122 -1.64 -6.78 21.00
CA LEU A 122 -2.67 -7.81 21.13
C LEU A 122 -2.65 -8.55 22.48
N ARG A 123 -1.68 -8.24 23.37
CA ARG A 123 -1.64 -8.72 24.76
C ARG A 123 -2.44 -7.81 25.66
#